data_AF-A0A225DAK4-F1
#
_entry.id   AF-A0A225DAK4-F1
#
_cell.length_a   1.000
_cell.length_b   1.000
_cell.length_c   1.000
_cell.angle_alpha   90.00
_cell.angle_beta   90.00
_cell.angle_gamma   90.00
#
_symmetry.space_group_name_H-M   'P 1'
#
loop_
_entity.id
_entity.type
_entity.pdbx_description
1 polymer ?
#
loop_
_entity_poly.entity_id
_entity_poly.type
_entity_poly.pdbx_seq_one_letter_code
_entity_poly.pdbx_strand_id
1 'polypeptide(L)'
;MTINGVAIDMPAGANISIVNGIVTIGGRKATTYSQSGSVVVNITGDVGNLTADGDATVTGNANDVSAGGSVTCGSVAGDVTAGGSVRAAGRLGGSISAGGSVRIG
;
A
#
# COMPACT_ATOMS: atom_id res chain seq x y z
N MET A 1 1.49 -11.32 2.17
CA MET A 1 2.01 -10.15 1.43
C MET A 1 3.50 -10.33 1.17
N THR A 2 4.12 -9.53 0.29
CA THR A 2 5.57 -9.46 0.17
C THR A 2 6.08 -8.02 0.28
N ILE A 3 7.26 -7.84 0.87
CA ILE A 3 8.01 -6.58 0.86
C ILE A 3 9.36 -6.88 0.24
N ASN A 4 9.69 -6.23 -0.88
CA ASN A 4 10.92 -6.48 -1.64
C ASN A 4 11.14 -7.98 -1.95
N GLY A 5 10.06 -8.70 -2.23
CA GLY A 5 10.08 -10.15 -2.50
C GLY A 5 10.08 -11.06 -1.28
N VAL A 6 10.28 -10.54 -0.06
CA VAL A 6 10.22 -11.33 1.18
C VAL A 6 8.77 -11.53 1.60
N ALA A 7 8.34 -12.79 1.75
CA ALA A 7 7.01 -13.13 2.19
C ALA A 7 6.79 -12.82 3.67
N ILE A 8 5.64 -12.23 3.98
CA ILE A 8 5.20 -11.90 5.34
C ILE A 8 3.74 -12.33 5.49
N ASP A 9 3.45 -13.03 6.58
CA ASP A 9 2.10 -13.42 6.93
C ASP A 9 1.26 -12.20 7.26
N MET A 10 0.12 -12.10 6.59
CA MET A 10 -0.81 -10.98 6.71
C MET A 10 -2.22 -11.54 6.81
N PRO A 11 -2.92 -11.35 7.94
CA PRO A 11 -4.35 -11.64 8.02
C PRO A 11 -5.11 -10.81 6.98
N ALA A 12 -6.15 -11.38 6.37
CA ALA A 12 -7.00 -10.67 5.43
C ALA A 12 -7.62 -9.42 6.09
N GLY A 13 -7.61 -8.29 5.38
CA GLY A 13 -8.15 -7.03 5.88
C GLY A 13 -7.33 -6.37 7.00
N ALA A 14 -6.12 -6.84 7.29
CA ALA A 14 -5.27 -6.23 8.31
C ALA A 14 -4.83 -4.80 7.92
N ASN A 15 -4.55 -3.97 8.93
CA ASN A 15 -3.94 -2.66 8.75
C ASN A 15 -2.41 -2.80 8.66
N ILE A 16 -1.80 -2.19 7.66
CA ILE A 16 -0.39 -2.33 7.33
C ILE A 16 0.27 -0.96 7.35
N SER A 17 1.38 -0.83 8.09
CA SER A 17 2.23 0.36 8.05
C SER A 17 3.69 -0.03 7.91
N ILE A 18 4.33 0.53 6.90
CA ILE A 18 5.71 0.26 6.48
C ILE A 18 6.42 1.61 6.41
N VAL A 19 6.93 2.04 7.56
CA VAL A 19 7.46 3.40 7.77
C VAL A 19 8.81 3.31 8.47
N ASN A 20 9.81 4.02 7.97
CA ASN A 20 11.19 4.09 8.49
C ASN A 20 11.80 2.71 8.76
N GLY A 21 11.63 1.78 7.82
CA GLY A 21 12.15 0.41 7.95
C GLY A 21 11.39 -0.49 8.93
N ILE A 22 10.30 -0.02 9.53
CA ILE A 22 9.48 -0.79 10.48
C ILE A 22 8.21 -1.24 9.77
N VAL A 23 7.91 -2.54 9.87
CA VAL A 23 6.67 -3.15 9.34
C VAL A 23 5.76 -3.48 10.50
N THR A 24 4.54 -2.95 10.47
CA THR A 24 3.48 -3.26 11.43
C THR A 24 2.26 -3.84 10.72
N ILE A 25 1.66 -4.87 11.32
CA ILE A 25 0.48 -5.58 10.82
C ILE A 25 -0.53 -5.66 11.97
N GLY A 26 -1.73 -5.14 11.78
CA GLY A 26 -2.77 -5.11 12.81
C GLY A 26 -2.35 -4.35 14.07
N GLY A 27 -1.49 -3.34 13.93
CA GLY A 27 -0.95 -2.55 15.05
C GLY A 27 0.22 -3.20 15.80
N ARG A 28 0.66 -4.40 15.41
CA ARG A 28 1.83 -5.08 15.99
C ARG A 28 3.01 -5.04 15.05
N LYS A 29 4.21 -4.79 15.59
CA LYS A 29 5.46 -4.89 14.83
C LYS A 29 5.65 -6.32 14.35
N ALA A 30 5.67 -6.51 13.03
CA ALA A 30 5.90 -7.79 12.39
C ALA A 30 7.39 -8.02 12.15
N THR A 31 8.10 -7.01 11.62
CA THR A 31 9.53 -7.10 11.33
C THR A 31 10.17 -5.71 11.14
N THR A 32 11.48 -5.68 10.92
CA THR A 32 12.24 -4.51 10.46
C THR A 32 13.09 -4.89 9.25
N TYR A 33 13.34 -3.94 8.37
CA TYR A 33 14.32 -4.08 7.30
C TYR A 33 15.26 -2.87 7.31
N SER A 34 16.53 -3.09 6.97
CA SER A 34 17.50 -2.02 6.75
C SER A 34 17.14 -1.28 5.46
N GLN A 35 16.85 0.01 5.59
CA GLN A 35 16.39 0.83 4.47
C GLN A 35 17.58 1.18 3.57
N SER A 36 17.67 0.52 2.41
CA SER A 36 18.54 0.92 1.30
C SER A 36 17.78 0.72 -0.01
N GLY A 37 17.19 1.79 -0.55
CA GLY A 37 16.48 1.77 -1.85
C GLY A 37 14.95 1.85 -1.77
N SER A 38 14.29 1.67 -2.92
CA SER A 38 12.82 1.71 -3.02
C SER A 38 12.19 0.53 -2.28
N VAL A 39 11.11 0.79 -1.54
CA VAL A 39 10.32 -0.23 -0.86
C VAL A 39 9.18 -0.61 -1.78
N VAL A 40 9.13 -1.85 -2.24
CA VAL A 40 8.05 -2.37 -3.08
C VAL A 40 7.20 -3.31 -2.25
N VAL A 41 5.97 -2.90 -1.98
CA VAL A 41 4.99 -3.65 -1.21
C VAL A 41 4.00 -4.31 -2.17
N ASN A 42 3.84 -5.63 -2.09
CA ASN A 42 2.85 -6.37 -2.87
C ASN A 42 1.89 -7.10 -1.94
N ILE A 43 0.62 -6.73 -1.99
CA ILE A 43 -0.45 -7.32 -1.20
C ILE A 43 -1.41 -8.02 -2.15
N THR A 44 -1.54 -9.33 -1.96
CA THR A 44 -2.58 -10.13 -2.61
C THR A 44 -3.75 -10.29 -1.65
N GLY A 45 -4.94 -9.91 -2.10
CA GLY A 45 -6.15 -9.91 -1.28
C GLY A 45 -6.43 -8.56 -0.61
N ASP A 46 -7.48 -8.53 0.20
CA ASP A 46 -7.99 -7.31 0.81
C ASP A 46 -7.10 -6.85 1.98
N VAL A 47 -6.98 -5.54 2.13
CA VAL A 47 -6.28 -4.85 3.22
C VAL A 47 -7.25 -3.86 3.87
N GLY A 48 -7.06 -3.59 5.17
CA GLY A 48 -7.78 -2.50 5.83
C GLY A 48 -7.22 -1.17 5.33
N ASN A 49 -6.24 -0.65 6.06
CA ASN A 49 -5.49 0.54 5.65
C ASN A 49 -4.04 0.17 5.29
N LEU A 50 -3.47 0.86 4.30
CA LEU A 50 -2.07 0.73 3.92
C LEU A 50 -1.34 2.07 4.01
N THR A 51 -0.21 2.09 4.70
CA THR A 51 0.78 3.17 4.67
C THR A 51 2.14 2.59 4.31
N ALA A 52 2.81 3.16 3.29
CA ALA A 52 4.14 2.73 2.88
C ALA A 52 5.02 3.92 2.48
N ASP A 53 6.31 3.89 2.82
CA ASP A 53 7.25 4.93 2.37
C ASP A 53 7.57 4.85 0.86
N GLY A 54 7.47 3.65 0.27
CA GLY A 54 7.82 3.39 -1.13
C GLY A 54 6.61 3.13 -2.02
N ASP A 55 6.80 2.32 -3.06
CA ASP A 55 5.75 1.90 -3.97
C ASP A 55 4.84 0.84 -3.32
N ALA A 56 3.53 0.98 -3.53
CA ALA A 56 2.52 0.09 -2.99
C ALA A 56 1.67 -0.53 -4.10
N THR A 57 1.58 -1.86 -4.12
CA THR A 57 0.69 -2.62 -5.00
C THR A 57 -0.27 -3.46 -4.17
N VAL A 58 -1.57 -3.20 -4.30
CA VAL A 58 -2.66 -3.94 -3.66
C VAL A 58 -3.56 -4.52 -4.75
N THR A 59 -3.57 -5.83 -4.94
CA THR A 59 -4.41 -6.44 -5.99
C THR A 59 -5.85 -6.69 -5.53
N GLY A 60 -6.10 -6.70 -4.22
CA GLY A 60 -7.44 -6.72 -3.65
C GLY A 60 -8.01 -5.33 -3.37
N ASN A 61 -8.97 -5.29 -2.45
CA ASN A 61 -9.61 -4.05 -2.02
C ASN A 61 -8.90 -3.42 -0.81
N ALA A 62 -9.04 -2.12 -0.64
CA ALA A 62 -8.55 -1.38 0.54
C ALA A 62 -9.60 -0.38 1.05
N ASN A 63 -9.47 0.04 2.31
CA ASN A 63 -10.18 1.22 2.82
C ASN A 63 -9.42 2.48 2.44
N ASP A 64 -8.19 2.68 2.95
CA ASP A 64 -7.35 3.83 2.61
C ASP A 64 -5.94 3.36 2.19
N VAL A 65 -5.34 4.06 1.21
CA VAL A 65 -3.98 3.76 0.74
C VAL A 65 -3.14 5.03 0.66
N SER A 66 -2.02 5.06 1.38
CA SER A 66 -1.03 6.13 1.31
C SER A 66 0.36 5.57 1.02
N ALA A 67 1.02 6.11 0.00
CA ALA A 67 2.36 5.71 -0.37
C ALA A 67 3.26 6.91 -0.68
N GLY A 68 4.52 6.88 -0.22
CA GLY A 68 5.52 7.87 -0.64
C GLY A 68 5.93 7.72 -2.11
N GLY A 69 5.85 6.49 -2.65
CA GLY A 69 6.03 6.19 -4.06
C GLY A 69 4.73 6.22 -4.86
N SER A 70 4.65 5.37 -5.88
CA SER A 70 3.43 5.15 -6.66
C SER A 70 2.50 4.14 -6.00
N VAL A 71 1.20 4.30 -6.21
CA VAL A 71 0.16 3.36 -5.78
C VAL A 71 -0.42 2.64 -6.99
N THR A 72 -0.48 1.31 -6.92
CA THR A 72 -1.32 0.47 -7.78
C THR A 72 -2.32 -0.27 -6.89
N CYS A 73 -3.61 -0.15 -7.15
CA CYS A 73 -4.65 -0.72 -6.30
C CYS A 73 -5.81 -1.33 -7.11
N GLY A 74 -6.56 -2.23 -6.48
CA GLY A 74 -7.86 -2.69 -6.96
C GLY A 74 -8.93 -1.61 -6.74
N SER A 75 -9.94 -1.92 -5.92
CA SER A 75 -10.88 -0.89 -5.44
C SER A 75 -10.45 -0.34 -4.08
N VAL A 76 -10.66 0.94 -3.85
CA VAL A 76 -10.41 1.60 -2.56
C VAL A 76 -11.68 2.31 -2.12
N ALA A 77 -12.18 2.01 -0.93
CA ALA A 77 -13.42 2.59 -0.44
C ALA A 77 -13.27 4.06 -0.01
N GLY A 78 -12.10 4.43 0.50
CA GLY A 78 -11.71 5.74 0.97
C GLY A 78 -10.65 6.40 0.09
N ASP A 79 -9.69 7.07 0.72
CA ASP A 79 -8.75 7.98 0.07
C ASP A 79 -7.50 7.25 -0.46
N VAL A 80 -6.95 7.78 -1.56
CA VAL A 80 -5.67 7.33 -2.13
C VAL A 80 -4.70 8.50 -2.23
N THR A 81 -3.54 8.36 -1.58
CA THR A 81 -2.44 9.33 -1.66
C THR A 81 -1.17 8.66 -2.17
N ALA A 82 -0.52 9.27 -3.16
CA ALA A 82 0.76 8.83 -3.69
C ALA A 82 1.71 10.02 -3.90
N GLY A 83 2.97 9.90 -3.49
CA GLY A 83 4.01 10.84 -3.93
C GLY A 83 4.31 10.70 -5.42
N GLY A 84 4.12 9.50 -5.98
CA GLY A 84 4.23 9.19 -7.39
C GLY A 84 2.87 9.19 -8.12
N SER A 85 2.68 8.20 -9.00
CA SER A 85 1.43 8.03 -9.76
C SER A 85 0.44 7.12 -9.02
N VAL A 86 -0.86 7.30 -9.29
CA VAL A 86 -1.92 6.39 -8.83
C VAL A 86 -2.47 5.62 -10.03
N ARG A 87 -2.54 4.29 -9.91
CA ARG A 87 -3.21 3.38 -10.84
C ARG A 87 -4.25 2.57 -10.08
N ALA A 88 -5.50 2.63 -10.49
CA ALA A 88 -6.57 1.83 -9.90
C ALA A 88 -7.27 1.00 -10.97
N ALA A 89 -7.41 -0.30 -10.73
CA ALA A 89 -8.19 -1.20 -11.58
C ALA A 89 -9.68 -1.19 -11.22
N GLY A 90 -10.02 -0.69 -10.03
CA GLY A 90 -11.38 -0.66 -9.51
C GLY A 90 -11.87 0.75 -9.20
N ARG A 91 -12.94 0.82 -8.41
CA ARG A 91 -13.52 2.08 -7.97
C ARG A 91 -12.67 2.69 -6.86
N LEU A 92 -12.51 4.01 -6.90
CA LEU A 92 -11.99 4.82 -5.80
C LEU A 92 -13.14 5.62 -5.19
N GLY A 93 -13.45 5.39 -3.93
CA GLY A 93 -14.61 5.96 -3.24
C GLY A 93 -14.36 7.32 -2.60
N GLY A 94 -13.11 7.59 -2.21
CA GLY A 94 -12.68 8.87 -1.65
C GLY A 94 -11.92 9.76 -2.63
N SER A 95 -11.14 10.67 -2.07
CA SER A 95 -10.29 11.62 -2.80
C SER A 95 -9.00 10.96 -3.27
N ILE A 96 -8.44 11.49 -4.35
CA ILE A 96 -7.18 11.01 -4.93
C ILE A 96 -6.19 12.16 -4.96
N SER A 97 -5.03 11.96 -4.35
CA SER A 97 -3.88 12.86 -4.40
C SER A 97 -2.68 12.13 -4.97
N ALA A 98 -2.10 12.65 -6.04
CA ALA A 98 -0.93 12.07 -6.70
C ALA A 98 0.05 13.19 -7.07
N GLY A 99 1.34 12.99 -6.80
CA GLY A 99 2.38 13.86 -7.34
C GLY A 99 2.59 13.67 -8.86
N GLY A 100 2.22 12.50 -9.38
CA GLY A 100 2.28 12.13 -10.79
C GLY A 100 0.90 12.05 -11.46
N SER A 101 0.74 11.08 -12.36
CA SER A 101 -0.52 10.87 -13.07
C SER A 101 -1.48 9.98 -12.28
N VAL A 102 -2.78 10.20 -12.48
CA VAL A 102 -3.84 9.30 -12.00
C VAL A 102 -4.43 8.56 -13.19
N ARG A 103 -4.51 7.23 -13.10
CA ARG A 103 -5.20 6.37 -14.08
C ARG A 103 -6.16 5.43 -13.37
N ILE A 104 -7.39 5.39 -13.85
CA ILE A 104 -8.45 4.54 -13.33
C ILE A 104 -9.04 3.79 -14.53
N GLY A 105 -9.11 2.46 -14.48
CA GLY A 105 -9.61 1.65 -15.60
C GLY A 105 -9.59 0.15 -15.34
#